data_AF-A0A3N5NBC5-F1
#
_entry.id   AF-A0A3N5NBC5-F1
#
_cell.length_a   1.000
_cell.length_b   1.000
_cell.length_c   1.000
_cell.angle_alpha   90.00
_cell.angle_beta   90.00
_cell.angle_gamma   90.00
#
_symmetry.space_group_name_H-M   'P 1'
#
loop_
_entity.id
_entity.type
_entity.pdbx_description
1 polymer ?
#
loop_
_entity_poly.entity_id
_entity_poly.type
_entity_poly.pdbx_seq_one_letter_code
_entity_poly.pdbx_strand_id
1 'polypeptide(L)'
;MMRWVFRIVKSCIAIALLPVATAVLPSFAADSPVLEVPVELWDRPRSGRNVIAVPAIREAVSQLTSRPDSKVTIRHAPGPDPVLQAEEIKAWLMAHAVAPGRIALHADSNAGRTIRLEISSAARQ
;
A
#
# COMPACT_ATOMS: atom_id res chain seq x y z
N MET A 1 84.93 -3.40 27.32
CA MET A 1 84.68 -3.48 28.77
C MET A 1 83.52 -2.54 29.08
N MET A 2 82.45 -3.05 29.71
CA MET A 2 81.25 -2.33 30.21
C MET A 2 80.29 -1.72 29.16
N ARG A 3 78.96 -1.71 29.31
CA ARG A 3 77.91 -2.48 30.02
C ARG A 3 76.60 -1.77 29.58
N TRP A 4 75.57 -2.52 29.18
CA TRP A 4 74.11 -2.33 29.44
C TRP A 4 73.61 -0.88 29.71
N VAL A 5 72.52 -0.40 29.11
CA VAL A 5 71.15 -0.67 29.60
C VAL A 5 70.11 -0.13 28.60
N PHE A 6 69.15 -1.00 28.29
CA PHE A 6 67.77 -0.78 27.87
C PHE A 6 67.18 0.64 28.02
N ARG A 7 66.46 1.10 26.98
CA ARG A 7 65.10 1.64 27.20
C ARG A 7 64.19 1.52 25.99
N ILE A 8 63.38 0.47 26.05
CA ILE A 8 62.09 0.31 25.38
C ILE A 8 61.16 1.40 25.94
N VAL A 9 60.66 2.31 25.09
CA VAL A 9 59.49 3.13 25.43
C VAL A 9 58.57 3.26 24.21
N LYS A 10 57.56 2.38 24.20
CA LYS A 10 56.15 2.65 23.87
C LYS A 10 55.87 3.44 22.58
N SER A 11 55.87 2.73 21.45
CA SER A 11 55.06 3.15 20.30
C SER A 11 53.61 2.76 20.57
N CYS A 12 52.82 3.72 21.03
CA CYS A 12 51.38 3.59 21.18
C CYS A 12 50.76 3.55 19.77
N ILE A 13 50.50 2.34 19.26
CA ILE A 13 49.59 2.13 18.13
C ILE A 13 48.19 2.53 18.64
N ALA A 14 47.80 3.77 18.38
CA ALA A 14 46.44 4.24 18.55
C ALA A 14 45.61 3.66 17.40
N ILE A 15 45.04 2.47 17.61
CA ILE A 15 43.96 1.93 16.78
C ILE A 15 42.77 2.86 16.99
N ALA A 16 42.60 3.82 16.08
CA ALA A 16 41.43 4.69 16.03
C ALA A 16 40.20 3.81 15.73
N LEU A 17 39.47 3.47 16.78
CA LEU A 17 38.11 2.93 16.73
C LEU A 17 37.21 3.97 16.04
N LEU A 18 36.97 3.81 14.74
CA LEU A 18 35.89 4.52 14.07
C LEU A 18 34.55 3.96 14.60
N PRO A 19 33.65 4.79 15.14
CA PRO A 19 32.32 4.34 15.48
C PRO A 19 31.58 4.09 14.16
N VAL A 20 31.23 2.83 13.89
CA VAL A 20 30.26 2.49 12.84
C VAL A 20 28.94 3.10 13.28
N ALA A 21 28.65 4.31 12.79
CA ALA A 21 27.37 4.95 12.95
C ALA A 21 26.33 4.11 12.22
N THR A 22 25.65 3.24 12.95
CA THR A 22 24.48 2.50 12.50
C THR A 22 23.38 3.49 12.17
N ALA A 23 23.27 3.86 10.89
CA ALA A 23 22.16 4.63 10.37
C ALA A 23 20.88 3.81 10.55
N VAL A 24 20.09 4.15 11.57
CA VAL A 24 18.74 3.66 11.74
C VAL A 24 17.90 4.28 10.63
N LEU A 25 17.65 3.52 9.56
CA LEU A 25 16.71 3.94 8.52
C LEU A 25 15.30 3.89 9.10
N PRO A 26 14.51 4.99 9.02
CA PRO A 26 13.12 4.95 9.42
C PRO A 26 12.35 4.02 8.48
N SER A 27 11.74 2.98 9.04
CA SER A 27 10.82 2.12 8.31
C SER A 27 9.49 2.86 8.16
N PHE A 28 9.19 3.34 6.96
CA PHE A 28 7.87 3.86 6.65
C PHE A 28 6.91 2.68 6.57
N ALA A 29 6.10 2.48 7.62
CA ALA A 29 4.89 1.69 7.52
C ALA A 29 3.96 2.38 6.52
N ALA A 30 4.00 1.95 5.26
CA ALA A 30 3.07 2.46 4.25
C ALA A 30 1.68 1.92 4.60
N ASP A 31 0.85 2.80 5.15
CA ASP A 31 -0.57 2.55 5.31
C ASP A 31 -1.18 2.30 3.92
N SER A 32 -1.93 1.21 3.77
CA SER A 32 -2.58 0.93 2.49
C SER A 32 -3.80 1.83 2.38
N PRO A 33 -3.86 2.76 1.41
CA PRO A 33 -4.93 3.73 1.37
C PRO A 33 -6.28 3.02 1.23
N VAL A 34 -7.18 3.29 2.17
CA VAL A 34 -8.57 2.87 2.12
C VAL A 34 -9.36 3.96 1.42
N LEU A 35 -9.90 3.66 0.25
CA LEU A 35 -10.68 4.60 -0.54
C LEU A 35 -12.17 4.29 -0.36
N GLU A 36 -12.93 5.26 0.15
CA GLU A 36 -14.36 5.08 0.40
C GLU A 36 -15.20 5.55 -0.78
N VAL A 37 -16.09 4.69 -1.27
CA VAL A 37 -17.04 5.04 -2.34
C VAL A 37 -18.25 5.73 -1.69
N PRO A 38 -18.58 6.98 -2.07
CA PRO A 38 -19.70 7.71 -1.49
C PRO A 38 -21.03 6.99 -1.73
N VAL A 39 -21.88 6.94 -0.71
CA VAL A 39 -23.19 6.26 -0.79
C VAL A 39 -24.11 6.96 -1.81
N GLU A 40 -23.94 8.27 -1.99
CA GLU A 40 -24.70 9.10 -2.92
C GLU A 40 -24.47 8.72 -4.38
N LEU A 41 -23.44 7.91 -4.69
CA LEU A 41 -23.25 7.33 -6.01
C LEU A 41 -24.47 6.51 -6.45
N TRP A 42 -25.14 5.86 -5.50
CA TRP A 42 -26.25 4.96 -5.77
C TRP A 42 -27.57 5.69 -6.03
N ASP A 43 -27.68 6.96 -5.64
CA ASP A 43 -28.90 7.78 -5.77
C ASP A 43 -29.05 8.47 -7.14
N ARG A 44 -28.12 8.21 -8.06
CA ARG A 44 -28.06 8.88 -9.37
C ARG A 44 -27.89 7.85 -10.50
N PRO A 45 -28.26 8.20 -11.75
CA PRO A 45 -27.94 7.36 -12.90
C PRO A 45 -26.42 7.17 -13.06
N ARG A 46 -25.99 5.92 -13.15
CA ARG A 46 -24.57 5.54 -13.22
C ARG A 46 -24.21 5.15 -14.65
N SER A 47 -23.05 5.60 -15.10
CA SER A 47 -22.44 5.23 -16.37
C SER A 47 -20.93 5.18 -16.19
N GLY A 48 -20.22 4.38 -16.99
CA GLY A 48 -18.75 4.26 -16.85
C GLY A 48 -18.02 5.62 -16.90
N ARG A 49 -18.54 6.58 -17.68
CA ARG A 49 -18.04 7.96 -17.77
C ARG A 49 -18.31 8.78 -16.50
N ASN A 50 -19.48 8.63 -15.88
CA ASN A 50 -19.81 9.39 -14.67
C ASN A 50 -19.11 8.79 -13.45
N VAL A 51 -18.94 7.48 -13.42
CA VAL A 51 -18.33 6.73 -12.32
C VAL A 51 -16.86 7.07 -12.15
N ILE A 52 -16.10 7.26 -13.23
CA ILE A 52 -14.68 7.65 -13.11
C ILE A 52 -14.49 9.09 -12.57
N ALA A 53 -15.56 9.89 -12.51
CA ALA A 53 -15.52 11.19 -11.84
C ALA A 53 -15.53 11.05 -10.31
N VAL A 54 -15.96 9.90 -9.77
CA VAL A 54 -15.92 9.62 -8.33
C VAL A 54 -14.46 9.55 -7.87
N PRO A 55 -14.05 10.37 -6.89
CA PRO A 55 -12.64 10.46 -6.47
C PRO A 55 -12.02 9.12 -6.11
N ALA A 56 -12.69 8.32 -5.28
CA ALA A 56 -12.20 7.00 -4.87
C ALA A 56 -11.97 6.05 -6.04
N ILE A 57 -12.85 6.05 -7.05
CA ILE A 57 -12.74 5.17 -8.21
C ILE A 57 -11.62 5.65 -9.14
N ARG A 58 -11.55 6.97 -9.39
CA ARG A 58 -10.45 7.57 -10.18
C ARG A 58 -9.10 7.26 -9.58
N GLU A 59 -8.98 7.41 -8.27
CA GLU A 59 -7.74 7.14 -7.55
C GLU A 59 -7.39 5.65 -7.59
N ALA A 60 -8.36 4.76 -7.38
CA ALA A 60 -8.14 3.33 -7.49
C ALA A 60 -7.64 2.92 -8.87
N VAL A 61 -8.27 3.41 -9.94
CA VAL A 61 -7.82 3.17 -11.31
C VAL A 61 -6.40 3.69 -11.50
N SER A 62 -6.11 4.93 -11.13
CA SER A 62 -4.78 5.53 -11.24
C SER A 62 -3.69 4.72 -10.52
N GLN A 63 -3.97 4.24 -9.31
CA GLN A 63 -3.03 3.43 -8.55
C GLN A 63 -2.83 2.04 -9.17
N LEU A 64 -3.90 1.40 -9.65
CA LEU A 64 -3.83 0.08 -10.26
C LEU A 64 -3.17 0.10 -11.65
N THR A 65 -3.32 1.19 -12.42
CA THR A 65 -2.66 1.33 -13.72
C THR A 65 -1.19 1.72 -13.58
N SER A 66 -0.82 2.50 -12.56
CA SER A 66 0.57 2.89 -12.32
C SER A 66 1.42 1.80 -11.65
N ARG A 67 0.79 0.84 -10.97
CA ARG A 67 1.46 -0.27 -10.27
C ARG A 67 0.93 -1.61 -10.78
N PRO A 68 1.58 -2.26 -11.76
CA PRO A 68 1.10 -3.50 -12.38
C PRO A 68 0.85 -4.64 -11.38
N ASP A 69 1.66 -4.71 -10.30
CA ASP A 69 1.58 -5.77 -9.29
C ASP A 69 0.60 -5.47 -8.15
N SER A 70 -0.08 -4.32 -8.18
CA SER A 70 -1.09 -3.98 -7.17
C SER A 70 -2.39 -4.74 -7.39
N LYS A 71 -3.07 -5.07 -6.30
CA LYS A 71 -4.41 -5.66 -6.30
C LYS A 71 -5.36 -4.78 -5.50
N VAL A 72 -6.65 -4.86 -5.80
CA VAL A 72 -7.69 -4.17 -5.05
C VAL A 72 -8.67 -5.18 -4.45
N THR A 73 -9.00 -4.99 -3.19
CA THR A 73 -10.10 -5.69 -2.52
C THR A 73 -11.25 -4.72 -2.33
N ILE A 74 -12.40 -5.05 -2.88
CA ILE A 74 -13.67 -4.33 -2.71
C ILE A 74 -14.36 -4.91 -1.48
N ARG A 75 -14.30 -4.19 -0.36
CA ARG A 75 -15.02 -4.53 0.88
C ARG A 75 -16.44 -4.01 0.79
N HIS A 76 -17.39 -4.87 1.10
CA HIS A 76 -18.82 -4.52 1.13
C HIS A 76 -19.50 -5.23 2.30
N ALA A 77 -20.60 -4.67 2.79
CA ALA A 77 -21.44 -5.34 3.78
C ALA A 77 -22.00 -6.67 3.22
N PRO A 78 -22.40 -7.63 4.06
CA PRO A 78 -23.18 -8.77 3.60
C PRO A 78 -24.58 -8.33 3.14
N GLY A 79 -25.17 -9.08 2.20
CA GLY A 79 -26.53 -8.84 1.69
C GLY A 79 -26.58 -8.61 0.17
N PRO A 80 -27.78 -8.65 -0.43
CA PRO A 80 -27.94 -8.61 -1.88
C PRO A 80 -27.51 -7.25 -2.47
N ASP A 81 -27.95 -6.14 -1.89
CA ASP A 81 -27.68 -4.81 -2.46
C ASP A 81 -26.18 -4.46 -2.40
N PRO A 82 -25.46 -4.60 -1.27
CA PRO A 82 -24.03 -4.31 -1.24
C PRO A 82 -23.20 -5.22 -2.16
N VAL A 83 -23.60 -6.48 -2.33
CA VAL A 83 -22.96 -7.41 -3.27
C VAL A 83 -23.14 -6.92 -4.70
N LEU A 84 -24.37 -6.54 -5.08
CA LEU A 84 -24.65 -6.02 -6.41
C LEU A 84 -23.85 -4.74 -6.70
N GLN A 85 -23.80 -3.83 -5.73
CA GLN A 85 -23.00 -2.61 -5.80
C GLN A 85 -21.50 -2.92 -5.97
N ALA A 86 -20.96 -3.90 -5.24
CA ALA A 86 -19.56 -4.30 -5.34
C ALA A 86 -19.22 -4.90 -6.72
N GLU A 87 -20.12 -5.71 -7.29
CA GLU A 87 -19.97 -6.23 -8.65
C GLU A 87 -20.07 -5.11 -9.70
N GLU A 88 -20.93 -4.10 -9.48
CA GLU A 88 -21.01 -2.92 -10.36
C GLU A 88 -19.69 -2.14 -10.36
N ILE A 89 -19.08 -1.94 -9.19
CA ILE A 89 -17.75 -1.31 -9.04
C ILE A 89 -16.69 -2.12 -9.78
N LYS A 90 -16.66 -3.44 -9.60
CA LYS A 90 -15.72 -4.33 -10.31
C LYS A 90 -15.87 -4.22 -11.82
N ALA A 91 -17.09 -4.23 -12.34
CA ALA A 91 -17.35 -4.08 -13.76
C ALA A 91 -16.81 -2.74 -14.31
N TRP A 92 -16.94 -1.65 -13.57
CA TRP A 92 -16.37 -0.37 -13.98
C TRP A 92 -14.84 -0.35 -13.90
N LEU A 93 -14.23 -0.91 -12.87
CA LEU A 93 -12.77 -1.01 -12.79
C LEU A 93 -12.22 -1.80 -13.99
N MET A 94 -12.88 -2.90 -14.36
CA MET A 94 -12.54 -3.68 -15.56
C MET A 94 -12.69 -2.86 -16.84
N ALA A 95 -13.77 -2.10 -16.98
CA ALA A 95 -13.98 -1.21 -18.12
C ALA A 95 -12.90 -0.10 -18.22
N HIS A 96 -12.27 0.26 -17.10
CA HIS A 96 -11.15 1.21 -17.02
C HIS A 96 -9.77 0.51 -16.98
N ALA A 97 -9.66 -0.63 -17.67
CA ALA A 97 -8.42 -1.36 -17.92
C ALA A 97 -7.76 -2.03 -16.70
N VAL A 98 -8.49 -2.26 -15.61
CA VAL A 98 -8.01 -3.12 -14.51
C VAL A 98 -8.30 -4.59 -14.82
N ALA A 99 -7.28 -5.43 -14.87
CA ALA A 99 -7.45 -6.86 -15.13
C ALA A 99 -8.27 -7.55 -14.00
N PRO A 100 -9.23 -8.45 -14.33
CA PRO A 100 -10.12 -9.05 -13.34
C PRO A 100 -9.39 -9.85 -12.25
N GLY A 101 -8.27 -10.50 -12.57
CA GLY A 101 -7.45 -11.24 -11.59
C GLY A 101 -6.78 -10.36 -10.52
N ARG A 102 -6.88 -9.02 -10.66
CA ARG A 102 -6.37 -8.04 -9.70
C ARG A 102 -7.47 -7.46 -8.81
N ILE A 103 -8.71 -7.88 -8.99
CA ILE A 103 -9.89 -7.38 -8.27
C ILE A 103 -10.49 -8.53 -7.47
N ALA A 104 -10.57 -8.37 -6.16
CA ALA A 104 -11.27 -9.30 -5.27
C ALA A 104 -12.48 -8.62 -4.63
N LEU A 105 -13.56 -9.37 -4.43
CA LEU A 105 -14.69 -8.94 -3.60
C LEU A 105 -14.60 -9.66 -2.26
N HIS A 106 -14.88 -8.95 -1.18
CA HIS A 106 -14.87 -9.55 0.14
C HIS A 106 -15.97 -8.95 1.01
N ALA A 107 -16.90 -9.80 1.44
CA ALA A 107 -17.90 -9.43 2.41
C ALA A 107 -17.23 -9.14 3.77
N ASP A 108 -17.56 -8.01 4.36
CA ASP A 108 -17.02 -7.58 5.64
C ASP A 108 -18.20 -7.17 6.52
N SER A 109 -18.45 -7.93 7.58
CA SER A 109 -19.54 -7.64 8.53
C SER A 109 -19.35 -6.33 9.28
N ASN A 110 -18.14 -5.78 9.30
CA ASN A 110 -17.83 -4.47 9.88
C ASN A 110 -17.81 -3.36 8.82
N ALA A 111 -17.90 -3.68 7.53
CA ALA A 111 -18.17 -2.68 6.52
C ALA A 111 -19.60 -2.19 6.77
N GLY A 112 -19.74 -0.90 7.09
CA GLY A 112 -21.04 -0.26 7.19
C GLY A 112 -21.74 -0.21 5.83
N ARG A 113 -22.49 0.86 5.55
CA ARG A 113 -23.20 1.01 4.27
C ARG A 113 -22.28 1.39 3.10
N THR A 114 -20.99 1.58 3.36
CA THR A 114 -20.02 2.15 2.43
C THR A 114 -19.15 1.06 1.80
N ILE A 115 -18.97 1.11 0.48
CA ILE A 115 -17.98 0.26 -0.19
C ILE A 115 -16.59 0.86 0.03
N ARG A 116 -15.63 0.01 0.42
CA ARG A 116 -14.22 0.42 0.58
C ARG A 116 -13.34 -0.30 -0.43
N LEU A 117 -12.42 0.43 -1.04
CA LEU A 117 -11.41 -0.10 -1.94
C LEU A 117 -10.07 -0.12 -1.21
N GLU A 118 -9.55 -1.30 -0.96
CA GLU A 118 -8.26 -1.51 -0.29
C GLU A 118 -7.23 -1.93 -1.33
N ILE A 119 -6.20 -1.11 -1.54
CA ILE A 119 -5.16 -1.37 -2.54
C ILE A 119 -3.93 -1.94 -1.84
N SER A 120 -3.53 -3.15 -2.23
CA SER A 120 -2.31 -3.81 -1.76
C SER A 120 -1.29 -3.93 -2.89
N SER A 121 0.00 -3.93 -2.54
CA SER A 121 1.10 -4.19 -3.47
C SER A 121 1.74 -5.53 -3.12
N ALA A 122 2.05 -6.35 -4.14
CA ALA A 122 2.68 -7.65 -3.96
C ALA A 122 4.12 -7.60 -3.42
N ALA A 123 4.77 -6.45 -3.38
CA ALA A 123 6.18 -6.30 -2.94
C ALA A 123 6.42 -6.57 -1.44
N ARG A 124 5.48 -7.18 -0.72
CA ARG A 124 5.42 -7.17 0.75
C ARG A 124 4.68 -8.35 1.39
N GLN A 125 4.67 -9.52 0.75
CA GLN A 125 4.34 -10.78 1.43
C GLN A 125 5.61 -11.57 1.71
#